data_AF-M5FID7-F1
#
_entry.id   AF-M5FID7-F1
#
_cell.length_a   1.000
_cell.length_b   1.000
_cell.length_c   1.000
_cell.angle_alpha   90.00
_cell.angle_beta   90.00
_cell.angle_gamma   90.00
#
_symmetry.space_group_name_H-M   'P 1'
#
loop_
_entity.id
_entity.type
_entity.pdbx_description
1 polymer ?
#
loop_
_entity_poly.entity_id
_entity_poly.type
_entity_poly.pdbx_seq_one_letter_code
_entity_poly.pdbx_strand_id
1 'polypeptide(L)'
;MGTLTIRNLDDDLKQRLRERAARHGVSMEQEARSLLLKEVAPASERDDDVVTAEEILEFGRRLQRVDFDQKKLTDELWSFIEED
;
A
#
# COMPACT_ATOMS: atom_id res chain seq x y z
N MET A 1 -17.18 -6.13 -3.56
CA MET A 1 -16.85 -7.42 -2.92
C MET A 1 -17.07 -8.52 -3.95
N GLY A 2 -16.03 -9.25 -4.32
CA GLY A 2 -16.16 -10.43 -5.17
C GLY A 2 -16.08 -11.68 -4.30
N THR A 3 -16.95 -12.66 -4.56
CA THR A 3 -16.89 -13.96 -3.89
C THR A 3 -16.32 -14.98 -4.86
N LEU A 4 -15.26 -15.66 -4.46
CA LEU A 4 -14.63 -16.74 -5.24
C LEU A 4 -14.82 -18.06 -4.47
N THR A 5 -15.45 -19.04 -5.10
CA THR A 5 -15.64 -20.38 -4.53
C THR A 5 -14.74 -21.39 -5.24
N ILE A 6 -13.78 -21.95 -4.53
CA ILE A 6 -12.90 -23.02 -5.04
C ILE A 6 -13.55 -24.37 -4.69
N ARG A 7 -13.96 -25.13 -5.71
CA ARG A 7 -14.53 -26.48 -5.54
C ARG A 7 -13.43 -27.54 -5.58
N ASN A 8 -13.66 -28.68 -4.93
CA ASN A 8 -12.74 -29.82 -4.89
C ASN A 8 -11.32 -29.45 -4.42
N LEU A 9 -11.22 -28.59 -3.41
CA LEU A 9 -9.93 -28.28 -2.78
C LEU A 9 -9.45 -29.50 -2.00
N ASP A 10 -8.21 -29.93 -2.25
CA ASP A 10 -7.56 -31.02 -1.50
C ASP A 10 -7.56 -30.71 0.01
N ASP A 11 -7.93 -31.69 0.82
CA ASP A 11 -7.99 -31.57 2.28
C ASP A 11 -6.60 -31.31 2.88
N ASP A 12 -5.55 -31.87 2.29
CA ASP A 12 -4.16 -31.60 2.71
C ASP A 12 -3.79 -30.13 2.41
N LEU A 13 -4.18 -29.63 1.24
CA LEU A 13 -3.95 -28.23 0.86
C LEU A 13 -4.70 -27.26 1.79
N LYS A 14 -5.95 -27.60 2.14
CA LYS A 14 -6.76 -26.84 3.10
C LYS A 14 -6.11 -26.80 4.49
N GLN A 15 -5.55 -27.92 4.95
CA GLN A 15 -4.86 -28.00 6.23
C GLN A 15 -3.58 -27.17 6.23
N ARG A 16 -2.75 -27.28 5.18
CA ARG A 16 -1.54 -26.46 5.03
C ARG A 16 -1.84 -24.97 5.00
N LEU A 17 -2.92 -24.57 4.32
CA LEU A 17 -3.36 -23.18 4.28
C LEU A 17 -3.75 -22.68 5.67
N ARG A 18 -4.43 -23.52 6.47
CA ARG A 18 -4.78 -23.21 7.86
C ARG A 18 -3.56 -23.00 8.74
N GLU A 19 -2.59 -23.90 8.65
CA GLU A 19 -1.36 -23.82 9.44
C GLU A 19 -0.52 -22.61 9.06
N ARG A 20 -0.50 -22.25 7.77
CA ARG A 20 0.19 -21.05 7.29
C ARG A 20 -0.48 -19.77 7.78
N ALA A 21 -1.81 -19.71 7.71
CA ALA A 21 -2.59 -18.59 8.26
C ALA A 21 -2.37 -18.43 9.77
N ALA A 22 -2.36 -19.54 10.52
CA ALA A 22 -2.08 -19.55 11.95
C ALA A 22 -0.66 -19.05 12.27
N ARG A 23 0.35 -19.47 11.48
CA ARG A 23 1.74 -18.97 11.61
C ARG A 23 1.85 -17.47 11.39
N HIS A 24 1.06 -16.91 10.48
CA HIS A 24 1.03 -15.47 10.21
C HIS A 24 0.08 -14.69 11.12
N GLY A 25 -0.71 -15.37 11.97
CA GLY A 25 -1.68 -14.72 12.86
C GLY A 25 -2.88 -14.11 12.13
N VAL A 26 -3.21 -14.58 10.93
CA VAL A 26 -4.31 -14.06 10.11
C VAL A 26 -5.39 -15.11 9.87
N SER A 27 -6.55 -14.69 9.36
CA SER A 27 -7.60 -15.63 8.95
C SER A 27 -7.17 -16.43 7.73
N MET A 28 -7.75 -17.63 7.57
CA MET A 28 -7.53 -18.47 6.38
C MET A 28 -7.90 -17.74 5.08
N GLU A 29 -8.97 -16.94 5.11
CA GLU A 29 -9.39 -16.13 3.96
C GLU A 29 -8.33 -15.07 3.60
N GLN A 30 -7.79 -14.37 4.61
CA GLN A 30 -6.78 -13.36 4.39
C GLN A 30 -5.50 -13.96 3.82
N GLU A 31 -5.06 -15.11 4.35
CA GLU A 31 -3.89 -15.82 3.79
C GLU A 31 -4.14 -16.26 2.35
N ALA A 32 -5.33 -16.78 2.03
CA ALA A 32 -5.71 -17.15 0.66
C ALA A 32 -5.68 -15.93 -0.27
N ARG A 33 -6.19 -14.79 0.19
CA ARG A 33 -6.18 -13.54 -0.57
C ARG A 33 -4.76 -13.04 -0.80
N SER A 34 -3.90 -13.08 0.22
CA SER A 34 -2.49 -12.70 0.11
C SER A 34 -1.72 -13.59 -0.86
N LEU A 35 -1.96 -14.91 -0.86
CA LEU A 35 -1.39 -15.83 -1.83
C LEU A 35 -1.86 -15.53 -3.26
N LEU A 36 -3.16 -15.35 -3.46
CA LEU A 36 -3.70 -14.99 -4.77
C LEU A 36 -3.13 -13.65 -5.26
N LEU A 37 -3.02 -12.66 -4.38
CA LEU A 37 -2.43 -11.36 -4.73
C LEU A 37 -0.96 -11.51 -5.12
N LYS A 38 -0.18 -12.28 -4.35
CA LYS A 38 1.24 -12.49 -4.64
C LYS A 38 1.47 -13.18 -5.99
N GLU A 39 0.67 -14.19 -6.33
CA GLU A 39 0.91 -15.04 -7.50
C GLU A 39 0.17 -14.54 -8.76
N VAL A 40 -0.96 -13.85 -8.60
CA VAL A 40 -1.83 -13.43 -9.72
C VAL A 40 -1.74 -11.93 -9.98
N ALA A 41 -1.34 -11.11 -9.01
CA ALA A 41 -1.05 -9.73 -9.36
C ALA A 41 0.01 -9.75 -10.45
N PRO A 42 -0.20 -9.02 -11.57
CA PRO A 42 0.93 -8.72 -12.43
C PRO A 42 2.02 -8.16 -11.52
N ALA A 43 3.27 -8.58 -11.70
CA ALA A 43 4.40 -7.84 -11.16
C ALA A 43 4.10 -6.41 -11.54
N SER A 44 3.64 -5.63 -10.56
CA SER A 44 2.97 -4.40 -10.93
C SER A 44 4.05 -3.61 -11.66
N GLU A 45 3.68 -2.95 -12.74
CA GLU A 45 4.47 -1.86 -13.33
C GLU A 45 4.73 -0.73 -12.29
N ARG A 46 4.54 -0.97 -10.98
CA ARG A 46 4.89 -0.13 -9.84
C ARG A 46 6.12 -0.60 -9.05
N ASP A 47 6.80 -1.67 -9.45
CA ASP A 47 8.23 -1.78 -9.08
C ASP A 47 9.07 -0.83 -9.94
N ASP A 48 8.52 -0.37 -11.07
CA ASP A 48 9.02 0.74 -11.88
C ASP A 48 8.51 2.12 -11.41
N ASP A 49 7.58 2.20 -10.44
CA ASP A 49 7.16 3.45 -9.77
C ASP A 49 8.11 3.85 -8.62
N VAL A 50 9.28 3.22 -8.52
CA VAL A 50 10.36 3.74 -7.68
C VAL A 50 10.93 4.97 -8.38
N VAL A 51 10.28 6.10 -8.21
CA VAL A 51 10.77 7.40 -8.68
C VAL A 51 12.13 7.62 -8.03
N THR A 52 13.17 7.68 -8.86
CA THR A 52 14.53 7.91 -8.40
C THR A 52 14.65 9.28 -7.76
N ALA A 53 15.61 9.44 -6.85
CA ALA A 53 15.90 10.75 -6.27
C ALA A 53 16.19 11.80 -7.36
N GLU A 54 16.76 11.38 -8.50
CA GLU A 54 17.05 12.25 -9.63
C GLU A 54 15.79 12.75 -10.35
N GLU A 55 14.81 11.87 -10.58
CA GLU A 55 13.52 12.23 -11.16
C GLU A 55 12.70 13.16 -10.24
N ILE A 56 12.73 12.94 -8.93
CA ILE A 56 12.11 13.85 -7.93
C ILE A 56 12.75 15.23 -8.01
N LEU A 57 14.08 15.30 -8.09
CA LEU A 57 14.81 16.56 -8.17
C LEU A 57 14.60 17.27 -9.51
N GLU A 58 14.53 16.53 -10.62
CA GLU A 58 14.22 17.10 -11.93
C GLU A 58 12.80 17.68 -11.98
N PHE A 59 11.84 16.94 -11.43
CA PHE A 59 10.48 17.43 -11.26
C PHE A 59 10.45 18.73 -10.43
N GLY A 60 11.18 18.76 -9.31
CA GLY A 60 11.31 19.95 -8.47
C GLY A 60 11.97 21.15 -9.17
N ARG A 61 12.95 20.92 -10.06
CA ARG A 61 13.56 21.97 -10.89
C ARG A 61 12.61 22.53 -11.95
N ARG A 62 11.71 21.70 -12.48
CA ARG A 62 10.68 22.10 -13.44
C ARG A 62 9.58 22.94 -12.80
N LEU A 63 9.26 22.69 -11.54
CA LEU A 63 8.38 23.56 -10.78
C LEU A 63 9.08 24.92 -10.60
N GLN A 64 8.42 26.00 -11.01
CA GLN A 64 8.92 27.36 -10.81
C GLN A 64 9.16 27.57 -9.31
N ARG A 65 10.31 28.18 -8.95
CA ARG A 65 10.58 28.52 -7.55
C ARG A 65 9.49 29.48 -7.09
N VAL A 66 8.64 29.02 -6.18
CA VAL A 66 7.71 29.86 -5.47
C VAL A 66 8.40 30.25 -4.16
N ASP A 67 8.50 31.55 -3.89
CA ASP A 67 8.90 32.03 -2.56
C ASP A 67 7.73 31.75 -1.61
N PHE A 68 7.75 30.57 -0.99
CA PHE A 68 6.77 30.20 0.01
C PHE A 68 7.38 30.33 1.40
N ASP A 69 6.73 31.09 2.27
CA ASP A 69 7.10 31.18 3.68
C ASP A 69 6.45 30.01 4.43
N GLN A 70 7.24 28.95 4.62
CA GLN A 70 6.80 27.75 5.34
C GLN A 70 6.33 28.07 6.76
N LYS A 71 7.00 29.00 7.43
CA LYS A 71 6.71 29.34 8.83
C LYS A 71 5.37 30.05 8.91
N LYS A 72 5.15 31.07 8.08
CA LYS A 72 3.87 31.79 8.05
C LYS A 72 2.69 30.85 7.80
N LEU A 73 2.83 29.94 6.83
CA LEU A 73 1.77 28.98 6.49
C LEU A 73 1.50 27.98 7.60
N THR A 74 2.55 27.53 8.30
CA THR A 74 2.42 26.64 9.46
C THR A 74 1.74 27.36 10.62
N ASP A 75 2.17 28.59 10.91
CA ASP A 75 1.59 29.42 11.97
C ASP A 75 0.08 29.67 11.73
N GLU A 76 -0.33 29.94 10.47
CA GLU A 76 -1.75 30.10 10.09
C GLU A 76 -2.58 28.80 10.26
N LEU A 77 -1.99 27.64 10.00
CA LEU A 77 -2.67 26.35 10.21
C LEU A 77 -2.87 26.04 11.71
N TRP A 78 -1.91 26.42 12.56
CA TRP A 78 -1.99 26.22 14.00
C TRP A 78 -2.86 27.26 14.71
N SER A 79 -2.95 28.49 14.19
CA SER A 79 -3.86 29.50 14.75
C SER A 79 -5.34 29.08 14.66
N PHE A 80 -5.70 28.21 13.71
CA PHE A 80 -7.05 27.66 13.60
C PHE A 80 -7.39 26.65 14.71
N ILE A 81 -6.40 26.07 15.38
CA ILE A 81 -6.59 25.05 16.43
C ILE A 81 -6.62 25.68 17.83
N GLU A 82 -6.09 26.89 18.00
CA GLU A 82 -5.99 27.59 19.29
C GLU A 82 -7.17 28.54 19.59
N GLU A 83 -8.13 28.71 18.67
CA GLU A 83 -9.29 29.62 18.82
C GLU A 83 -10.57 28.98 19.42
N ASP A 84 -10.52 27.76 19.99
CA ASP A 84 -11.62 27.16 20.80
C ASP A 84 -11.35 27.22 22.31
#